data_AF-A0AAW9X819-F1
#
_entry.id   AF-A0AAW9X819-F1
#
_cell.length_a   1.000
_cell.length_b   1.000
_cell.length_c   1.000
_cell.angle_alpha   90.00
_cell.angle_beta   90.00
_cell.angle_gamma   90.00
#
_symmetry.space_group_name_H-M   'P 1'
#
loop_
_entity.id
_entity.type
_entity.pdbx_description
1 polymer ?
#
loop_
_entity_poly.entity_id
_entity_poly.type
_entity_poly.pdbx_seq_one_letter_code
_entity_poly.pdbx_strand_id
1 'polypeptide(L)'
;MASISTLGVGSGLNLSSILDSLEAAEKSTLTPISKQQSSYTAKLSAYGTLKSALESFQTANTALNKADLFTATSTTSSSSAFSATTTGSAIAGKYTISVSQLAQAQTLT
;
A
#
# COMPACT_ATOMS: atom_id res chain seq x y z
N MET A 1 -28.11 15.37 42.65
CA MET A 1 -27.60 14.56 43.78
C MET A 1 -28.80 13.98 44.51
N ALA A 2 -29.18 12.74 44.18
CA ALA A 2 -30.19 12.02 44.92
C ALA A 2 -29.52 11.44 46.18
N SER A 3 -29.91 11.96 47.34
CA SER A 3 -29.50 11.49 48.66
C SER A 3 -30.04 10.08 48.92
N ILE A 4 -29.16 9.07 49.03
CA ILE A 4 -29.52 7.74 49.53
C ILE A 4 -29.07 7.68 51.00
N SER A 5 -29.98 8.00 51.92
CA SER A 5 -29.65 8.17 53.35
C SER A 5 -30.11 7.03 54.26
N THR A 6 -30.79 5.97 53.81
CA THR A 6 -31.37 5.00 54.76
C THR A 6 -31.56 3.58 54.21
N LEU A 7 -30.50 2.90 53.77
CA LEU A 7 -30.54 1.44 53.55
C LEU A 7 -29.65 0.73 54.58
N GLY A 8 -30.05 0.88 55.85
CA GLY A 8 -29.55 0.06 56.95
C GLY A 8 -30.28 -1.29 56.99
N VAL A 9 -29.50 -2.36 56.97
CA VAL A 9 -29.77 -3.70 57.55
C VAL A 9 -31.24 -4.15 57.61
N GLY A 10 -31.72 -4.84 56.57
CA GLY A 10 -33.02 -5.53 56.60
C GLY A 10 -33.89 -5.40 55.35
N SER A 11 -33.48 -4.62 54.34
CA SER A 11 -34.29 -4.31 53.15
C SER A 11 -34.25 -5.37 52.03
N GLY A 12 -33.45 -6.44 52.16
CA GLY A 12 -33.25 -7.42 51.07
C GLY A 12 -32.59 -6.84 49.81
N LEU A 13 -32.23 -5.56 49.81
CA LEU A 13 -31.53 -4.89 48.72
C LEU A 13 -30.05 -5.19 48.82
N ASN A 14 -29.59 -6.05 47.92
CA ASN A 14 -28.19 -6.45 47.82
C ASN A 14 -27.39 -5.25 47.27
N LEU A 15 -26.64 -4.58 48.16
CA LEU A 15 -25.83 -3.41 47.82
C LEU A 15 -24.86 -3.69 46.67
N SER A 16 -24.32 -4.91 46.59
CA SER A 16 -23.44 -5.32 45.49
C SER A 16 -24.17 -5.26 44.16
N SER A 17 -25.44 -5.70 44.10
CA SER A 17 -26.25 -5.63 42.87
C SER A 17 -26.54 -4.19 42.42
N ILE A 18 -26.70 -3.26 43.37
CA ILE A 18 -26.90 -1.84 43.07
C ILE A 18 -25.57 -1.21 42.58
N LEU A 19 -24.45 -1.57 43.22
CA LEU A 19 -23.12 -1.14 42.80
C LEU A 19 -22.79 -1.64 41.38
N ASP A 20 -23.04 -2.93 41.11
CA ASP A 20 -22.86 -3.55 39.80
C ASP A 20 -23.73 -2.88 38.73
N SER A 21 -24.99 -2.55 39.08
CA SER A 21 -25.92 -1.85 38.17
C SER A 21 -25.46 -0.42 37.88
N LEU A 22 -24.90 0.28 38.88
CA LEU A 22 -24.37 1.63 38.72
C LEU A 22 -23.08 1.63 37.89
N GLU A 23 -22.18 0.67 38.14
CA GLU A 23 -20.96 0.48 37.35
C GLU A 23 -21.28 0.13 35.90
N ALA A 24 -22.28 -0.72 35.65
CA ALA A 24 -22.74 -1.06 34.30
C ALA A 24 -23.36 0.15 33.58
N ALA A 25 -24.13 0.98 34.29
CA ALA A 25 -24.71 2.22 33.75
C ALA A 25 -23.62 3.26 33.40
N GLU A 26 -22.63 3.43 34.28
CA GLU A 26 -21.44 4.25 34.03
C GLU A 26 -20.68 3.77 32.79
N LYS A 27 -20.38 2.46 32.69
CA LYS A 27 -19.71 1.85 31.52
C LYS A 27 -20.52 1.95 30.24
N SER A 28 -21.85 1.90 30.31
CA SER A 28 -22.73 2.06 29.14
C SER A 28 -22.48 3.40 28.42
N THR A 29 -22.13 4.44 29.17
CA THR A 29 -21.80 5.78 28.65
C THR A 29 -20.55 5.77 27.75
N LEU A 30 -19.66 4.77 27.86
CA LEU A 30 -18.49 4.60 26.98
C LEU A 30 -18.84 3.96 25.63
N THR A 31 -19.95 3.24 25.54
CA THR A 31 -20.43 2.58 24.31
C THR A 31 -20.43 3.49 23.07
N PRO A 32 -20.98 4.73 23.11
CA PRO A 32 -20.92 5.63 21.95
C PRO A 32 -19.49 5.97 21.53
N ILE A 33 -18.57 6.15 22.47
CA ILE A 33 -17.16 6.45 22.19
C ILE A 33 -16.50 5.25 21.51
N SER A 34 -16.69 4.04 22.03
CA SER A 34 -16.18 2.81 21.40
C SER A 34 -16.76 2.59 20.01
N LYS A 35 -18.06 2.88 19.80
CA LYS A 35 -18.67 2.84 18.46
C LYS A 35 -18.06 3.87 17.51
N GLN A 36 -17.81 5.09 17.98
CA GLN A 36 -17.15 6.13 17.20
C GLN A 36 -15.73 5.71 16.80
N GLN A 37 -14.97 5.16 17.75
CA GLN A 37 -13.61 4.65 17.51
C GLN A 37 -13.63 3.56 16.44
N SER A 38 -14.49 2.55 16.57
CA SER A 38 -14.62 1.48 15.56
C SER A 38 -15.01 2.04 14.19
N SER A 39 -15.91 3.02 14.12
CA SER A 39 -16.29 3.67 12.87
C SER A 39 -15.12 4.41 12.21
N TYR A 40 -14.34 5.16 12.99
CA TYR A 40 -13.17 5.86 12.47
C TYR A 40 -12.04 4.91 12.05
N THR A 41 -11.78 3.85 12.81
CA THR A 41 -10.82 2.81 12.42
C THR A 41 -11.26 2.13 11.12
N ALA A 42 -12.54 1.80 10.96
CA ALA A 42 -13.05 1.23 9.72
C ALA A 42 -12.88 2.19 8.53
N LYS A 43 -13.18 3.49 8.71
CA LYS A 43 -12.95 4.52 7.68
C LYS A 43 -11.47 4.65 7.34
N LEU A 44 -10.58 4.66 8.34
CA LEU A 44 -9.14 4.75 8.12
C LEU A 44 -8.63 3.55 7.31
N SER A 45 -9.05 2.34 7.66
CA SER A 45 -8.70 1.13 6.90
C SER A 45 -9.20 1.21 5.46
N ALA A 46 -10.45 1.66 5.25
CA ALA A 46 -11.00 1.83 3.91
C ALA A 46 -10.21 2.87 3.08
N TYR A 47 -9.81 4.00 3.68
CA TYR A 47 -8.93 4.97 3.02
C TYR A 47 -7.54 4.40 2.75
N GLY A 48 -7.01 3.57 3.65
CA GLY A 48 -5.75 2.85 3.44
C GLY A 48 -5.82 1.93 2.23
N THR A 49 -6.87 1.12 2.12
CA THR A 49 -7.12 0.26 0.95
C THR A 49 -7.27 1.06 -0.33
N LEU A 50 -8.03 2.16 -0.32
CA LEU A 50 -8.19 3.04 -1.47
C LEU A 50 -6.84 3.66 -1.91
N LYS A 51 -6.04 4.13 -0.95
CA LYS A 51 -4.71 4.67 -1.21
C LYS A 51 -3.81 3.63 -1.88
N SER A 52 -3.77 2.41 -1.36
CA SER A 52 -2.98 1.33 -1.97
C SER A 52 -3.44 0.98 -3.39
N ALA A 53 -4.75 1.00 -3.64
CA ALA A 53 -5.29 0.79 -4.99
C ALA A 53 -4.90 1.92 -5.94
N LEU A 54 -4.96 3.18 -5.48
CA LEU A 54 -4.54 4.35 -6.25
C LEU A 54 -3.02 4.35 -6.53
N GLU A 55 -2.19 3.97 -5.55
CA GLU A 55 -0.75 3.83 -5.72
C GLU A 55 -0.41 2.75 -6.76
N SER A 56 -1.13 1.62 -6.73
CA SER A 56 -0.98 0.56 -7.73
C SER A 56 -1.35 1.05 -9.13
N PHE A 57 -2.47 1.76 -9.24
CA PHE A 57 -2.90 2.38 -10.50
C PHE A 57 -1.90 3.43 -11.00
N GLN A 58 -1.42 4.31 -10.12
CA GLN A 58 -0.42 5.31 -10.44
C GLN A 58 0.88 4.66 -10.95
N THR A 59 1.31 3.57 -10.32
CA THR A 59 2.50 2.81 -10.74
C THR A 59 2.31 2.25 -12.14
N ALA A 60 1.17 1.59 -12.40
CA ALA A 60 0.84 1.06 -13.73
C ALA A 60 0.76 2.17 -14.79
N ASN A 61 0.12 3.29 -14.48
CA ASN A 61 0.03 4.43 -15.38
C ASN A 61 1.42 5.05 -15.67
N THR A 62 2.28 5.14 -14.66
CA THR A 62 3.65 5.66 -14.82
C THR A 62 4.51 4.73 -15.69
N ALA A 63 4.33 3.42 -15.56
CA ALA A 63 4.98 2.44 -16.41
C ALA A 63 4.51 2.55 -17.86
N LEU A 64 3.21 2.77 -18.09
CA LEU A 64 2.64 2.93 -19.43
C LEU A 64 2.97 4.28 -20.08
N ASN A 65 3.15 5.35 -19.29
CA ASN A 65 3.43 6.70 -19.78
C ASN A 65 4.90 6.90 -20.24
N LYS A 66 5.56 5.84 -20.67
CA LYS A 66 6.91 5.91 -21.23
C LYS A 66 6.81 5.92 -22.74
N ALA A 67 7.14 7.04 -23.38
CA ALA A 67 7.11 7.16 -24.84
C ALA A 67 7.95 6.06 -25.53
N ASP A 68 9.10 5.70 -24.93
CA ASP A 68 10.00 4.64 -25.40
C ASP A 68 9.34 3.26 -25.52
N LEU A 69 8.27 2.98 -24.74
CA LEU A 69 7.55 1.71 -24.85
C LEU A 69 6.88 1.57 -26.23
N PHE A 70 6.43 2.69 -26.82
CA PHE A 70 5.69 2.69 -28.08
C PHE A 70 6.58 2.78 -29.31
N THR A 71 7.83 3.20 -29.12
CA THR A 71 8.86 3.27 -30.16
C THR A 71 9.96 2.23 -29.98
N ALA A 72 9.77 1.29 -29.04
CA ALA A 72 10.67 0.19 -28.81
C ALA A 72 10.82 -0.66 -30.08
N THR A 73 12.07 -0.98 -30.42
CA THR A 73 12.40 -1.86 -31.55
C THR A 73 13.14 -3.07 -31.02
N SER A 74 12.94 -4.24 -31.63
CA SER A 74 13.72 -5.43 -31.31
C SER A 74 14.84 -5.62 -32.34
N THR A 75 16.00 -6.06 -31.87
CA THR A 75 17.13 -6.41 -32.72
C THR A 75 17.11 -7.91 -33.01
N THR A 76 17.50 -8.29 -34.22
CA THR A 76 17.73 -9.69 -34.60
C THR A 76 19.02 -9.73 -35.39
N SER A 77 19.96 -10.56 -34.95
CA SER A 77 21.25 -10.75 -35.61
C SER A 77 21.28 -12.10 -36.30
N SER A 78 21.92 -12.15 -37.47
CA SER A 78 22.19 -13.39 -38.21
C SER A 78 23.45 -14.12 -37.73
N SER A 79 24.22 -13.53 -36.80
CA SER A 79 25.48 -14.10 -36.29
C SER A 79 25.67 -13.80 -34.81
N SER A 80 26.30 -14.73 -34.09
CA SER A 80 26.72 -14.56 -32.68
C SER A 80 27.97 -13.68 -32.53
N ALA A 81 28.57 -13.23 -33.63
CA ALA A 81 29.78 -12.40 -33.62
C ALA A 81 29.57 -11.00 -33.00
N PHE A 82 28.32 -10.53 -32.91
CA PHE A 82 27.98 -9.28 -32.23
C PHE A 82 26.56 -9.34 -31.65
N SER A 83 26.30 -8.48 -30.67
CA SER A 83 24.95 -8.17 -30.18
C SER A 83 24.68 -6.68 -30.31
N ALA A 84 23.40 -6.32 -30.38
CA ALA A 84 22.97 -4.93 -30.44
C ALA A 84 21.72 -4.72 -29.58
N THR A 85 21.67 -3.61 -28.88
CA THR A 85 20.49 -3.14 -28.14
C THR A 85 20.01 -1.82 -28.75
N THR A 86 18.72 -1.56 -28.61
CA THR A 86 18.05 -0.37 -29.16
C THR A 86 17.47 0.47 -28.03
N THR A 87 17.32 1.76 -28.30
CA THR A 87 16.57 2.68 -27.46
C THR A 87 15.30 3.12 -28.19
N GLY A 88 14.42 3.88 -27.52
CA GLY A 88 13.13 4.35 -28.06
C GLY A 88 13.20 5.30 -29.26
N SER A 89 14.34 5.45 -29.92
CA SER A 89 14.47 6.28 -31.14
C SER A 89 15.27 5.58 -32.23
N ALA A 90 15.47 4.27 -32.13
CA ALA A 90 16.19 3.51 -33.14
C ALA A 90 15.40 3.45 -34.45
N ILE A 91 16.08 3.73 -35.57
CA ILE A 91 15.49 3.70 -36.90
C ILE A 91 15.40 2.24 -37.37
N ALA A 92 14.19 1.77 -37.64
CA ALA A 92 13.96 0.44 -38.18
C ALA A 92 14.61 0.29 -39.56
N GLY A 93 15.42 -0.76 -39.71
CA GLY A 93 16.14 -1.01 -40.96
C GLY A 93 16.99 -2.27 -40.90
N LYS A 94 17.46 -2.72 -42.06
CA LYS A 94 18.48 -3.77 -42.17
C LYS A 94 19.85 -3.12 -42.23
N TYR A 95 20.71 -3.46 -41.27
CA TYR A 95 22.07 -2.93 -41.20
C TYR A 95 23.05 -4.07 -41.49
N THR A 96 23.87 -3.90 -42.52
CA THR A 96 24.98 -4.82 -42.83
C THR A 96 26.20 -4.39 -42.03
N ILE A 97 26.64 -5.26 -41.12
CA ILE A 97 27.75 -5.00 -40.21
C ILE A 97 28.90 -5.96 -40.51
N SER A 98 30.11 -5.43 -40.65
CA SER A 98 31.35 -6.19 -40.80
C SER A 98 32.31 -5.83 -39.67
N VAL A 99 32.79 -6.83 -38.93
CA VAL A 99 33.72 -6.65 -37.82
C VAL A 99 35.10 -7.11 -38.29
N SER A 100 36.05 -6.17 -38.44
CA SER A 100 37.39 -6.46 -38.96
C SER A 100 38.41 -6.77 -37.86
N GLN A 101 38.32 -6.10 -36.70
CA GLN A 101 39.27 -6.25 -35.60
C GLN A 101 38.59 -5.92 -34.26
N LEU A 102 38.85 -6.73 -33.25
CA LEU A 102 38.40 -6.45 -31.88
C LEU A 102 39.35 -5.46 -31.20
N ALA A 103 38.77 -4.54 -30.44
CA ALA A 103 39.52 -3.65 -29.55
C ALA A 103 40.20 -4.48 -28.44
N GLN A 104 41.48 -4.20 -28.21
CA GLN A 104 42.29 -4.87 -27.19
C GLN A 104 42.87 -3.81 -26.24
N ALA A 105 42.97 -4.14 -24.95
CA ALA A 105 43.65 -3.27 -23.99
C ALA A 105 45.17 -3.41 -24.14
N GLN A 106 45.91 -2.32 -23.95
CA GLN A 106 47.37 -2.35 -23.94
C GLN A 106 47.89 -3.09 -22.69
N THR A 107 48.81 -4.03 -22.90
CA THR A 107 49.55 -4.69 -21.81
C THR A 107 51.01 -4.28 -21.90
N LEU A 108 51.53 -3.64 -20.86
CA LEU A 108 52.95 -3.37 -20.70
C LEU A 108 53.55 -4.52 -19.87
N THR A 109 54.44 -5.29 -20.48
CA THR A 109 55.26 -6.32 -19.82
C THR A 109 56.69 -5.84 -19.70
#